data_AF-A0A7S0CGJ5-F1
#
_entry.id   AF-A0A7S0CGJ5-F1
#
_cell.length_a   1.000
_cell.length_b   1.000
_cell.length_c   1.000
_cell.angle_alpha   90.00
_cell.angle_beta   90.00
_cell.angle_gamma   90.00
#
_symmetry.space_group_name_H-M   'P 1'
#
loop_
_entity.id
_entity.type
_entity.pdbx_description
1 polymer ?
#
loop_
_entity_poly.entity_id
_entity_poly.type
_entity_poly.pdbx_seq_one_letter_code
_entity_poly.pdbx_strand_id
1 'polypeptide(L)'
;SSTVPKGVIIFCHGSGDSGPGVQNYVEALTSPSTLLELESRGIQFRYPTAQRRPYRLMGGLKSTVWFDRYGGMDPKNPEDTPSVLNSVEQLHQLIKEYIEQGVPSGKIC
;
A
#
# COMPACT_ATOMS: atom_id res chain seq x y z
N SER A 1 -5.29 -22.41 -14.28
CA SER A 1 -5.17 -22.49 -12.80
C SER A 1 -4.12 -21.49 -12.39
N SER A 2 -4.48 -20.43 -11.67
CA SER A 2 -3.50 -19.41 -11.25
C SER A 2 -2.59 -20.01 -10.19
N THR A 3 -1.28 -20.07 -10.46
CA THR A 3 -0.27 -20.51 -9.50
C THR A 3 -0.17 -19.51 -8.34
N VAL A 4 -0.06 -20.01 -7.10
CA VAL A 4 0.22 -19.18 -5.92
C VAL A 4 1.50 -18.36 -6.16
N PRO A 5 1.50 -17.03 -5.91
CA PRO A 5 2.70 -16.21 -6.05
C PRO A 5 3.86 -16.73 -5.19
N LYS A 6 5.09 -16.63 -5.68
CA LYS A 6 6.31 -16.94 -4.90
C LYS A 6 6.69 -15.81 -3.94
N GLY A 7 6.19 -14.60 -4.20
CA GLY A 7 6.30 -13.44 -3.33
C GLY A 7 5.32 -12.35 -3.74
N VAL A 8 5.05 -11.43 -2.81
CA VAL A 8 4.11 -10.33 -2.99
C VAL A 8 4.77 -9.03 -2.54
N ILE A 9 4.64 -7.99 -3.36
CA ILE A 9 5.05 -6.62 -3.04
C ILE A 9 3.78 -5.79 -2.85
N ILE A 10 3.52 -5.28 -1.65
CA ILE A 10 2.41 -4.39 -1.32
C ILE A 10 2.92 -2.95 -1.38
N PHE A 11 2.69 -2.29 -2.51
CA PHE A 11 3.16 -0.93 -2.75
C PHE A 11 2.07 0.09 -2.38
N CYS A 12 2.26 0.78 -1.25
CA CYS A 12 1.31 1.78 -0.75
C CYS A 12 1.51 3.15 -1.40
N HIS A 13 0.42 3.76 -1.88
CA HIS A 13 0.46 5.08 -2.52
C HIS A 13 0.69 6.25 -1.54
N GLY A 14 1.07 7.42 -2.06
CA GLY A 14 1.24 8.66 -1.29
C GLY A 14 -0.08 9.36 -0.92
N SER A 15 -0.02 10.42 -0.10
CA SER A 15 -1.24 11.13 0.36
C SER A 15 -2.06 11.69 -0.80
N GLY A 16 -3.36 11.36 -0.85
CA GLY A 16 -4.29 11.86 -1.87
C GLY A 16 -4.33 11.07 -3.18
N ASP A 17 -3.52 10.03 -3.32
CA ASP A 17 -3.49 9.16 -4.51
C ASP A 17 -4.38 7.90 -4.31
N SER A 18 -4.24 6.90 -5.17
CA SER A 18 -4.98 5.64 -5.14
C SER A 18 -4.11 4.47 -5.57
N GLY A 19 -4.61 3.25 -5.38
CA GLY A 19 -3.99 2.02 -5.89
C GLY A 19 -3.72 2.06 -7.40
N PRO A 20 -4.73 2.30 -8.25
CA PRO A 20 -4.51 2.46 -9.68
C PRO A 20 -3.56 3.61 -10.04
N GLY A 21 -3.60 4.72 -9.30
CA GLY A 21 -2.72 5.87 -9.53
C GLY A 21 -1.24 5.52 -9.31
N VAL A 22 -0.91 4.89 -8.18
CA VAL A 22 0.47 4.47 -7.91
C VAL A 22 0.91 3.31 -8.81
N GLN A 23 -0.01 2.41 -9.20
CA GLN A 23 0.27 1.38 -10.19
C GLN A 23 0.75 2.00 -11.51
N ASN A 24 -0.01 2.96 -12.04
CA ASN A 24 0.36 3.66 -13.28
C ASN A 24 1.69 4.40 -13.13
N TYR A 25 1.94 5.00 -11.97
CA TYR A 25 3.21 5.67 -11.68
C TYR A 25 4.41 4.71 -11.67
N VAL A 26 4.26 3.55 -11.03
CA VAL A 26 5.30 2.50 -10.98
C VAL A 26 5.55 1.93 -12.38
N GLU A 27 4.50 1.65 -13.15
CA GLU A 27 4.60 1.14 -14.52
C GLU A 27 5.26 2.15 -15.48
N ALA A 28 5.01 3.46 -15.28
CA ALA A 28 5.60 4.51 -16.11
C ALA A 28 7.10 4.74 -15.84
N LEU A 29 7.57 4.48 -14.61
CA LEU A 29 8.95 4.75 -14.19
C LEU A 29 9.83 3.51 -14.12
N THR A 30 9.24 2.33 -14.10
CA THR A 30 9.98 1.06 -14.04
C THR A 30 10.14 0.51 -15.45
N SER A 31 11.34 0.06 -15.81
CA SER A 31 11.55 -0.53 -17.13
C SER A 31 10.62 -1.75 -17.32
N PRO A 32 9.97 -1.92 -18.49
CA PRO A 32 9.12 -3.08 -18.74
C PRO A 32 9.85 -4.41 -18.52
N SER A 33 11.15 -4.48 -18.83
CA SER A 33 11.97 -5.66 -18.59
C SER A 33 12.11 -6.00 -17.10
N THR A 34 12.19 -4.99 -16.22
CA THR A 34 12.24 -5.23 -14.76
C THR A 34 10.91 -5.80 -14.25
N LEU A 35 9.77 -5.25 -14.69
CA LEU A 35 8.45 -5.76 -14.28
C LEU A 35 8.24 -7.20 -14.77
N LEU A 36 8.59 -7.47 -16.03
CA LEU A 36 8.53 -8.82 -16.60
C LEU A 36 9.49 -9.80 -15.89
N GLU A 37 10.69 -9.36 -15.51
CA GLU A 37 11.62 -10.19 -14.74
C GLU A 37 11.01 -10.60 -13.39
N LEU A 38 10.44 -9.65 -12.66
CA LEU A 38 9.78 -9.92 -11.38
C LEU A 38 8.59 -10.87 -11.54
N GLU A 39 7.75 -10.65 -12.56
CA GLU A 39 6.63 -11.53 -12.88
C GLU A 39 7.11 -12.95 -13.23
N SER A 40 8.17 -13.09 -14.05
CA SER A 40 8.75 -14.38 -14.42
C SER A 40 9.30 -15.16 -13.21
N ARG A 41 9.71 -14.43 -12.17
CA ARG A 41 10.14 -14.99 -10.87
C ARG A 41 8.95 -15.31 -9.95
N GLY A 42 7.72 -15.09 -10.40
CA GLY A 42 6.49 -15.34 -9.64
C GLY A 42 6.22 -14.29 -8.56
N ILE A 43 6.76 -13.08 -8.70
CA ILE A 43 6.54 -11.97 -7.77
C ILE A 43 5.33 -11.17 -8.26
N GLN A 44 4.37 -10.92 -7.38
CA GLN A 44 3.16 -10.16 -7.69
C GLN A 44 3.14 -8.82 -6.97
N PHE A 45 2.81 -7.74 -7.66
CA PHE A 45 2.54 -6.44 -7.04
C PHE A 45 1.08 -6.30 -6.63
N ARG A 46 0.85 -5.62 -5.50
CA ARG A 46 -0.46 -5.21 -5.01
C ARG A 46 -0.41 -3.74 -4.63
N TYR A 47 -1.37 -2.98 -5.15
CA TYR A 47 -1.47 -1.54 -4.99
C TYR A 47 -2.77 -1.21 -4.24
N PRO A 48 -2.82 -1.38 -2.91
CA PRO A 48 -4.04 -1.11 -2.16
C PRO A 48 -4.35 0.39 -2.13
N THR A 49 -5.64 0.74 -2.08
CA THR A 49 -6.09 2.13 -1.88
C THR A 49 -6.40 2.35 -0.40
N ALA A 50 -5.84 3.40 0.20
CA ALA A 50 -6.14 3.77 1.57
C ALA A 50 -7.62 4.14 1.74
N GLN A 51 -8.23 3.75 2.86
CA GLN A 51 -9.61 4.14 3.16
C GLN A 51 -9.76 5.67 3.21
N ARG A 52 -10.77 6.18 2.50
CA ARG A 52 -11.06 7.61 2.44
C ARG A 52 -11.51 8.15 3.81
N ARG A 53 -10.83 9.19 4.30
CA ARG A 53 -11.08 9.80 5.63
C ARG A 53 -10.86 11.33 5.60
N PRO A 54 -11.40 12.09 6.56
CA PRO A 54 -11.03 13.50 6.76
C PRO A 54 -9.51 13.64 6.97
N TYR A 55 -8.90 14.65 6.36
CA TYR A 55 -7.46 14.90 6.49
C TYR A 55 -7.19 16.33 6.96
N ARG A 56 -6.52 16.48 8.11
CA ARG A 56 -6.27 17.80 8.72
C ARG A 56 -5.48 18.74 7.81
N LEU A 57 -4.49 18.21 7.08
CA LEU A 57 -3.67 19.02 6.17
C LEU A 57 -4.41 19.48 4.91
N MET A 58 -5.61 18.96 4.64
CA MET A 58 -6.53 19.47 3.63
C MET A 58 -7.75 20.16 4.25
N GLY A 59 -7.61 20.76 5.43
CA GLY A 59 -8.70 21.50 6.07
C GLY A 59 -9.91 20.63 6.43
N GLY A 60 -9.70 19.33 6.67
CA GLY A 60 -10.76 18.37 7.01
C GLY A 60 -11.49 17.78 5.80
N LEU A 61 -11.13 18.14 4.57
CA LEU A 61 -11.68 17.50 3.38
C LEU A 61 -11.31 16.01 3.31
N LYS A 62 -12.21 15.20 2.74
CA LYS A 62 -12.00 13.75 2.62
C LYS A 62 -10.98 13.40 1.55
N SER A 63 -9.95 12.65 1.94
CA SER A 63 -8.86 12.17 1.09
C SER A 63 -8.57 10.68 1.31
N THR A 64 -7.84 10.08 0.39
CA THR A 64 -7.22 8.75 0.53
C THR A 64 -5.84 8.90 1.17
N VAL A 65 -5.77 8.70 2.49
CA VAL A 65 -4.54 8.81 3.28
C VAL A 65 -4.44 7.64 4.26
N TRP A 66 -3.23 7.12 4.48
CA TRP A 66 -2.97 6.00 5.40
C TRP A 66 -3.04 6.39 6.88
N PHE A 67 -2.82 7.65 7.21
CA PHE A 67 -2.98 8.18 8.56
C PHE A 67 -3.11 9.71 8.51
N ASP A 68 -3.72 10.28 9.53
CA ASP A 68 -3.83 11.74 9.68
C ASP A 68 -2.58 12.32 10.37
N ARG A 69 -2.42 13.64 10.31
CA ARG A 69 -1.27 14.36 10.86
C ARG A 69 -1.74 15.54 11.70
N TYR A 70 -1.54 15.47 13.01
CA TYR A 70 -2.07 16.46 13.96
C TYR A 70 -1.50 17.88 13.76
N GLY A 71 -0.18 17.99 13.54
CA GLY A 71 0.53 19.28 13.57
C GLY A 71 1.27 19.66 12.29
N GLY A 72 0.98 19.00 11.17
CA GLY A 72 1.69 19.22 9.91
C GLY A 72 2.71 18.13 9.58
N MET A 73 3.73 18.51 8.83
CA MET A 73 4.75 17.61 8.30
C MET A 73 6.00 17.53 9.17
N ASP A 74 6.09 18.30 10.26
CA ASP A 74 7.21 18.20 11.21
C ASP A 74 7.20 16.81 11.89
N PRO A 75 8.28 16.02 11.79
CA PRO A 75 8.40 14.70 12.41
C PRO A 75 8.28 14.70 13.95
N LYS A 76 8.42 15.86 14.61
CA LYS A 76 8.25 16.00 16.05
C LYS A 76 6.78 16.01 16.48
N ASN A 77 5.86 16.20 15.54
CA ASN A 77 4.44 16.14 15.85
C ASN A 77 4.03 14.71 16.23
N PRO A 78 3.07 14.56 17.17
CA PRO A 78 2.55 13.25 17.50
C PRO A 78 1.86 12.62 16.28
N GLU A 79 2.00 11.30 16.15
CA GLU A 79 1.25 10.51 15.20
C GLU A 79 -0.22 10.40 15.60
N ASP A 80 -1.12 10.35 14.62
CA ASP A 80 -2.52 9.98 14.86
C ASP A 80 -2.63 8.45 14.94
N THR A 81 -2.33 7.90 16.13
CA THR A 81 -2.35 6.44 16.39
C THR A 81 -3.64 5.76 15.96
N PRO A 82 -4.85 6.31 16.21
CA PRO A 82 -6.09 5.66 15.77
C PRO A 82 -6.14 5.43 14.25
N SER A 83 -5.79 6.45 13.45
CA SER A 83 -5.80 6.32 11.99
C SER A 83 -4.69 5.42 11.46
N VAL A 84 -3.53 5.37 12.14
CA VAL A 84 -2.47 4.39 11.86
C VAL A 84 -2.99 2.97 12.08
N LEU A 85 -3.62 2.69 13.22
CA LEU A 85 -4.14 1.35 13.53
C LEU A 85 -5.19 0.88 12.53
N ASN A 86 -6.05 1.77 12.02
CA ASN A 86 -7.00 1.40 10.96
C ASN A 86 -6.30 0.96 9.68
N SER A 87 -5.20 1.62 9.30
CA SER A 87 -4.43 1.21 8.12
C SER A 87 -3.59 -0.04 8.37
N VAL A 88 -3.11 -0.26 9.60
CA VAL A 88 -2.51 -1.54 10.01
C VAL A 88 -3.50 -2.68 9.85
N GLU A 89 -4.74 -2.53 10.33
CA GLU A 89 -5.78 -3.55 10.18
C GLU A 89 -6.07 -3.87 8.72
N GLN A 90 -6.23 -2.83 7.88
CA GLN A 90 -6.44 -2.99 6.44
C GLN A 90 -5.30 -3.77 5.76
N LEU A 91 -4.04 -3.41 6.05
CA LEU A 91 -2.87 -4.05 5.44
C LEU A 91 -2.65 -5.46 6.00
N HIS A 92 -2.89 -5.69 7.30
CA HIS A 92 -2.83 -7.02 7.91
C HIS A 92 -3.86 -7.98 7.29
N GLN A 93 -5.07 -7.50 6.99
CA GLN A 93 -6.07 -8.33 6.32
C GLN A 93 -5.59 -8.75 4.92
N LEU A 94 -5.03 -7.82 4.14
CA LEU A 94 -4.46 -8.12 2.82
C LEU A 94 -3.28 -9.11 2.91
N ILE A 95 -2.38 -8.93 3.89
CA ILE A 95 -1.25 -9.84 4.13
C ILE A 95 -1.77 -11.24 4.49
N LYS A 96 -2.75 -11.32 5.39
CA LYS A 96 -3.36 -12.57 5.83
C LYS A 96 -3.96 -13.36 4.66
N GLU A 97 -4.64 -12.68 3.73
CA GLU A 97 -5.21 -13.30 2.53
C GLU A 97 -4.14 -14.01 1.68
N TYR A 98 -2.93 -13.44 1.54
CA TYR A 98 -1.83 -14.11 0.81
C TYR A 98 -1.20 -15.25 1.60
N ILE A 99 -1.09 -15.11 2.92
CA ILE A 99 -0.59 -16.18 3.78
C ILE A 99 -1.54 -17.39 3.68
N GLU A 100 -2.85 -17.17 3.73
CA GLU A 100 -3.87 -18.21 3.57
C GLU A 100 -3.85 -18.86 2.18
N GLN A 101 -3.45 -18.11 1.15
CA GLN A 101 -3.21 -18.64 -0.20
C GLN A 101 -1.89 -19.42 -0.32
N GLY A 102 -1.04 -19.44 0.71
CA GLY A 102 0.21 -20.20 0.76
C GLY A 102 1.48 -19.41 0.44
N VAL A 103 1.40 -18.07 0.37
CA VAL A 103 2.60 -17.23 0.23
C VAL A 103 3.32 -17.17 1.59
N PRO A 104 4.61 -17.54 1.69
CA PRO A 104 5.34 -17.41 2.95
C PRO A 104 5.38 -15.95 3.43
N SER A 105 5.13 -15.70 4.72
CA SER A 105 5.10 -14.33 5.28
C SER A 105 6.41 -13.56 5.03
N GLY A 106 7.56 -14.21 5.10
CA GLY A 106 8.87 -13.63 4.75
C GLY A 106 9.08 -13.34 3.25
N LYS A 107 8.06 -13.55 2.42
CA LYS A 107 8.02 -13.22 0.99
C LYS A 107 6.93 -12.20 0.64
N ILE A 108 6.31 -11.59 1.65
CA ILE A 108 5.38 -10.48 1.49
C ILE A 108 6.07 -9.24 2.06
N CYS A 109 6.28 -8.20 1.24
CA CYS A 109 6.94 -6.96 1.63
C CYS A 109 6.14 -5.74 1.20
#